data_AF-A0A8S0PFU4-F1
#
_entry.id   AF-A0A8S0PFU4-F1
#
_cell.length_a   1.000
_cell.length_b   1.000
_cell.length_c   1.000
_cell.angle_alpha   90.00
_cell.angle_beta   90.00
_cell.angle_gamma   90.00
#
_symmetry.space_group_name_H-M   'P 1'
#
loop_
_entity.id
_entity.type
_entity.pdbx_description
1 polymer ?
#
loop_
_entity_poly.entity_id
_entity_poly.type
_entity_poly.pdbx_seq_one_letter_code
_entity_poly.pdbx_strand_id
1 'polypeptide(L)'
;MKFYEGSVGDKMARYKGGKLPLSDVLRYGADLAQGIMDLHAKDIFILNLKPFNFLLNENDRAVLGDFGIPYVFLGVALTNTEMTRRLGTPNYMAPEQWEPEIRGPISFETDSWGFGCSIVEMLTGILPWSGKSVDEMYKLVVKKEEKPHIPSGLPPAVENVLIGCFEYDFRSRPIMADILHAFKSSQNAVYQDGGWMGPGSRMIREKPGGSGYTEWFLAKDHLQVGDMVRSRKSRGSCNPENMDVPEGTVVGLERDTDQDGFVLVRVHGIHDPIRVHVSTLERVTFGLAAGDWVRLKTEDRKHSPVGVIHSITRDGTVAVAVIGLETLWMGNYSEFQMAKPYCVGQFIRLKSNVFSPRFDWPRKRGGEWATGRICQVLPNGCLAVKFPGRLTFSDETSSFLADPAEVELVSFNTCPGMVKKYQHLEDFHWTVRPLLIALGLFTSMKFGLFVGRKIGRSKNKKGPNHAVQNGQNADGSTAGNTAWRPPKVTNIFR
;
A
#
# COMPACT_ATOMS: atom_id res chain seq x y z
N MET A 1 -18.95 12.38 35.45
CA MET A 1 -18.83 11.99 34.02
C MET A 1 -18.76 13.28 33.22
N LYS A 2 -17.81 13.45 32.28
CA LYS A 2 -17.80 14.66 31.43
C LYS A 2 -18.98 14.60 30.47
N PHE A 3 -19.63 15.73 30.22
CA PHE A 3 -20.67 15.84 29.20
C PHE A 3 -20.01 16.02 27.82
N TYR A 4 -20.64 15.48 26.78
CA TYR A 4 -20.21 15.59 25.39
C TYR A 4 -21.44 15.92 24.55
N GLU A 5 -21.32 16.87 23.62
CA GLU A 5 -22.45 17.40 22.85
C GLU A 5 -22.90 16.48 21.69
N GLY A 6 -22.10 15.46 21.40
CA GLY A 6 -22.30 14.48 20.35
C GLY A 6 -20.95 13.94 19.86
N SER A 7 -20.96 13.23 18.73
CA SER A 7 -19.77 12.81 18.02
C SER A 7 -19.45 13.69 16.80
N VAL A 8 -18.25 13.54 16.25
CA VAL A 8 -17.88 14.12 14.95
C VAL A 8 -18.78 13.55 13.84
N GLY A 9 -19.18 12.28 13.93
CA GLY A 9 -20.19 11.67 13.05
C GLY A 9 -21.56 12.37 13.13
N ASP A 10 -22.01 12.73 14.32
CA ASP A 10 -23.26 13.50 14.51
C ASP A 10 -23.13 14.94 13.95
N LYS A 11 -21.94 15.54 14.05
CA LYS A 11 -21.65 16.85 13.43
C LYS A 11 -21.67 16.74 11.91
N MET A 12 -21.02 15.74 11.33
CA MET A 12 -21.03 15.44 9.89
C MET A 12 -22.45 15.26 9.34
N ALA A 13 -23.30 14.51 10.05
CA ALA A 13 -24.70 14.28 9.65
C ALA A 13 -25.53 15.57 9.55
N ARG A 14 -25.14 16.66 10.23
CA ARG A 14 -25.78 17.98 10.15
C ARG A 14 -25.28 18.83 8.97
N TYR A 15 -24.13 18.51 8.37
CA TYR A 15 -23.58 19.23 7.23
C TYR A 15 -24.15 18.75 5.90
N LYS A 16 -24.39 19.68 4.97
CA LYS A 16 -24.89 19.36 3.63
C LYS A 16 -23.87 18.51 2.86
N GLY A 17 -24.19 17.22 2.71
CA GLY A 17 -23.32 16.24 2.06
C GLY A 17 -22.24 15.64 2.96
N GLY A 18 -22.41 15.67 4.29
CA GLY A 18 -21.58 14.93 5.25
C GLY A 18 -20.16 15.45 5.49
N LYS A 19 -19.63 16.31 4.61
CA LYS A 19 -18.25 16.82 4.68
C LYS A 19 -18.08 17.98 5.68
N LEU A 20 -16.93 18.02 6.34
CA LEU A 20 -16.53 19.08 7.25
C LEU A 20 -15.62 20.12 6.57
N PRO A 21 -15.56 21.36 7.08
CA PRO A 21 -14.55 22.34 6.67
C PRO A 21 -13.13 21.83 6.94
N LEU A 22 -12.16 22.15 6.08
CA LEU A 22 -10.77 21.73 6.25
C LEU A 22 -10.20 22.17 7.61
N SER A 23 -10.53 23.37 8.10
CA SER A 23 -10.14 23.86 9.44
C SER A 23 -10.59 22.93 10.57
N ASP A 24 -11.79 22.35 10.47
CA ASP A 24 -12.33 21.41 11.44
C ASP A 24 -11.61 20.06 11.34
N VAL A 25 -11.39 19.55 10.13
CA VAL A 25 -10.65 18.30 9.92
C VAL A 25 -9.22 18.41 10.43
N LEU A 26 -8.54 19.53 10.17
CA LEU A 26 -7.19 19.77 10.68
C LEU A 26 -7.17 19.83 12.20
N ARG A 27 -8.14 20.52 12.82
CA ARG A 27 -8.31 20.63 14.28
C ARG A 27 -8.57 19.28 14.94
N TYR A 28 -9.59 18.54 14.51
CA TYR A 28 -9.90 17.22 15.06
C TYR A 28 -8.78 16.22 14.78
N GLY A 29 -8.15 16.25 13.61
CA GLY A 29 -7.06 15.35 13.28
C GLY A 29 -5.85 15.48 14.21
N ALA A 30 -5.48 16.71 14.63
CA ALA A 30 -4.44 16.88 15.65
C ALA A 30 -4.89 16.45 17.05
N ASP A 31 -6.14 16.74 17.43
CA ASP A 31 -6.70 16.35 18.74
C ASP A 31 -6.73 14.81 18.88
N LEU A 32 -7.17 14.14 17.83
CA LEU A 32 -7.23 12.69 17.74
C LEU A 32 -5.83 12.09 17.68
N ALA A 33 -4.91 12.60 16.85
CA ALA A 33 -3.53 12.10 16.79
C ALA A 33 -2.82 12.24 18.15
N GLN A 34 -3.04 13.33 18.89
CA GLN A 34 -2.56 13.47 20.27
C GLN A 34 -3.19 12.42 21.19
N GLY A 35 -4.52 12.27 21.18
CA GLY A 35 -5.22 11.32 22.04
C GLY A 35 -4.86 9.85 21.76
N ILE A 36 -4.64 9.49 20.49
CA ILE A 36 -4.17 8.15 20.10
C ILE A 36 -2.73 7.94 20.56
N MET A 37 -1.83 8.92 20.35
CA MET A 37 -0.44 8.87 20.83
C MET A 37 -0.36 8.68 22.35
N ASP A 38 -1.22 9.38 23.10
CA ASP A 38 -1.29 9.27 24.56
C ASP A 38 -1.79 7.88 25.03
N LEU A 39 -2.53 7.13 24.20
CA LEU A 39 -2.95 5.75 24.45
C LEU A 39 -1.89 4.73 24.01
N HIS A 40 -1.24 4.95 22.86
CA HIS A 40 -0.10 4.16 22.39
C HIS A 40 1.04 4.17 23.42
N ALA A 41 1.29 5.31 24.07
CA ALA A 41 2.24 5.44 25.18
C ALA A 41 1.85 4.68 26.48
N LYS A 42 0.71 3.98 26.49
CA LYS A 42 0.24 3.07 27.56
C LYS A 42 0.00 1.64 27.03
N ASP A 43 0.54 1.32 25.85
CA ASP A 43 0.37 0.04 25.14
C ASP A 43 -1.09 -0.31 24.78
N ILE A 44 -1.93 0.71 24.54
CA ILE A 44 -3.35 0.55 24.17
C ILE A 44 -3.56 0.86 22.69
N PHE A 45 -4.03 -0.12 21.92
CA PHE A 45 -4.49 0.02 20.53
C PHE A 45 -5.98 0.38 20.49
N ILE A 46 -6.42 1.15 19.48
CA ILE A 46 -7.81 1.65 19.41
C ILE A 46 -8.67 0.77 18.48
N LEU A 47 -8.13 0.39 17.32
CA LEU A 47 -8.65 -0.51 16.27
C LEU A 47 -10.04 -0.21 15.67
N ASN A 48 -10.80 0.72 16.24
CA ASN A 48 -12.15 1.10 15.83
C ASN A 48 -12.27 2.62 15.65
N LEU A 49 -11.25 3.24 15.05
CA LEU A 49 -11.22 4.66 14.72
C LEU A 49 -12.24 4.98 13.62
N LYS A 50 -13.26 5.79 13.96
CA LYS A 50 -14.31 6.29 13.06
C LYS A 50 -14.95 7.56 13.64
N PRO A 51 -15.53 8.46 12.81
CA PRO A 51 -16.12 9.72 13.28
C PRO A 51 -17.18 9.59 14.39
N PHE A 52 -17.97 8.53 14.40
CA PHE A 52 -18.95 8.27 15.46
C PHE A 52 -18.33 7.94 16.83
N ASN A 53 -17.07 7.51 16.87
CA ASN A 53 -16.33 7.20 18.10
C ASN A 53 -15.49 8.39 18.60
N PHE A 54 -15.52 9.51 17.88
CA PHE A 54 -14.84 10.75 18.23
C PHE A 54 -15.85 11.71 18.86
N LEU A 55 -15.84 11.85 20.18
CA LEU A 55 -16.75 12.72 20.91
C LEU A 55 -16.29 14.18 20.85
N LEU A 56 -17.23 15.11 20.83
CA LEU A 56 -16.99 16.54 20.91
C LEU A 56 -17.36 17.04 22.31
N ASN A 57 -16.41 17.73 22.95
CA ASN A 57 -16.66 18.41 24.21
C ASN A 57 -17.25 19.83 23.99
N GLU A 58 -17.60 20.50 25.09
CA GLU A 58 -18.16 21.88 25.14
C GLU A 58 -17.30 22.96 24.44
N ASN A 59 -16.02 22.66 24.14
CA ASN A 59 -15.11 23.56 23.43
C ASN A 59 -14.86 23.13 21.97
N ASP A 60 -15.71 22.24 21.43
CA ASP A 60 -15.62 21.70 20.07
C ASP A 60 -14.23 21.06 19.79
N ARG A 61 -13.69 20.35 20.80
CA ARG A 61 -12.43 19.58 20.70
C ARG A 61 -12.77 18.10 20.59
N ALA A 62 -12.07 17.38 19.71
CA ALA A 62 -12.31 15.95 19.53
C ALA A 62 -11.62 15.12 20.63
N VAL A 63 -12.31 14.11 21.15
CA VAL A 63 -11.84 13.19 22.19
C VAL A 63 -12.23 11.78 21.80
N LEU A 64 -11.36 10.80 22.00
CA LEU A 64 -11.70 9.39 21.78
C LEU A 64 -12.74 8.92 22.82
N GLY A 65 -13.91 8.47 22.36
CA GLY A 65 -15.02 8.05 23.22
C GLY A 65 -15.19 6.54 23.35
N ASP A 66 -14.97 5.81 22.25
CA ASP A 66 -15.08 4.34 22.20
C ASP A 66 -13.85 3.78 21.47
N PHE A 67 -12.86 3.37 22.27
CA PHE A 67 -11.76 2.51 21.82
C PHE A 67 -12.18 1.07 22.10
N GLY A 68 -12.35 0.29 21.03
CA GLY A 68 -12.81 -1.08 21.15
C GLY A 68 -11.71 -1.91 21.81
N ILE A 69 -11.90 -2.33 23.06
CA ILE A 69 -10.94 -3.18 23.79
C ILE A 69 -10.65 -4.40 22.91
N PRO A 70 -9.42 -4.58 22.39
CA PRO A 70 -9.17 -5.66 21.46
C PRO A 70 -9.27 -7.00 22.18
N TYR A 71 -10.19 -7.86 21.76
CA TYR A 71 -10.39 -9.19 22.34
C TYR A 71 -9.10 -10.04 22.39
N VAL A 72 -8.16 -9.74 21.47
CA VAL A 72 -6.79 -10.28 21.42
C VAL A 72 -6.05 -10.15 22.76
N PHE A 73 -6.21 -9.03 23.48
CA PHE A 73 -5.56 -8.80 24.79
C PHE A 73 -6.31 -9.42 25.97
N LEU A 74 -7.58 -9.80 25.80
CA LEU A 74 -8.36 -10.46 26.84
C LEU A 74 -8.14 -11.98 26.87
N GLY A 75 -7.44 -12.56 25.88
CA GLY A 75 -7.14 -13.99 25.81
C GLY A 75 -8.37 -14.90 25.67
N VAL A 76 -9.54 -14.35 25.35
CA VAL A 76 -10.80 -15.10 25.29
C VAL A 76 -10.97 -15.73 23.91
N ALA A 77 -10.79 -17.05 23.84
CA ALA A 77 -11.21 -17.84 22.69
C ALA A 77 -12.74 -17.86 22.59
N LEU A 78 -13.31 -16.98 21.75
CA LEU A 78 -14.76 -16.85 21.58
C LEU A 78 -15.31 -17.85 20.56
N THR A 79 -16.41 -18.50 20.93
CA THR A 79 -16.96 -19.69 20.26
C THR A 79 -17.94 -19.39 19.10
N ASN A 80 -17.97 -18.16 18.58
CA ASN A 80 -18.97 -17.75 17.58
C ASN A 80 -18.37 -16.82 16.49
N THR A 81 -18.39 -17.27 15.24
CA THR A 81 -17.35 -16.96 14.23
C THR A 81 -17.59 -15.74 13.33
N GLU A 82 -18.84 -15.35 13.05
CA GLU A 82 -19.12 -14.48 11.89
C GLU A 82 -19.08 -12.96 12.17
N MET A 83 -19.54 -12.53 13.35
CA MET A 83 -19.65 -11.11 13.73
C MET A 83 -18.78 -10.73 14.94
N THR A 84 -18.55 -11.64 15.88
CA THR A 84 -17.76 -11.40 17.10
C THR A 84 -16.25 -11.35 16.86
N ARG A 85 -15.78 -11.85 15.71
CA ARG A 85 -14.34 -11.97 15.38
C ARG A 85 -13.74 -10.75 14.67
N ARG A 86 -14.51 -9.66 14.49
CA ARG A 86 -14.08 -8.49 13.71
C ARG A 86 -13.42 -7.45 14.60
N LEU A 87 -12.13 -7.22 14.36
CA LEU A 87 -11.35 -6.17 15.02
C LEU A 87 -11.72 -4.80 14.43
N GLY A 88 -12.86 -4.25 14.83
CA GLY A 88 -13.33 -2.92 14.41
C GLY A 88 -14.40 -2.91 13.32
N THR A 89 -14.66 -1.72 12.78
CA THR A 89 -15.70 -1.48 11.76
C THR A 89 -15.13 -1.68 10.35
N PRO A 90 -15.69 -2.56 9.49
CA PRO A 90 -15.10 -2.95 8.20
C PRO A 90 -14.61 -1.82 7.29
N ASN A 91 -15.34 -0.70 7.22
CA ASN A 91 -15.00 0.46 6.39
C ASN A 91 -13.75 1.25 6.86
N TYR A 92 -13.12 0.84 7.97
CA TYR A 92 -11.94 1.47 8.56
C TYR A 92 -10.85 0.43 8.88
N MET A 93 -11.09 -0.87 8.63
CA MET A 93 -10.17 -1.96 8.98
C MET A 93 -8.95 -1.98 8.05
N ALA A 94 -7.76 -1.92 8.64
CA ALA A 94 -6.49 -2.15 7.97
C ALA A 94 -6.38 -3.59 7.43
N PRO A 95 -5.58 -3.87 6.40
CA PRO A 95 -5.41 -5.20 5.81
C PRO A 95 -5.12 -6.30 6.82
N GLU A 96 -4.31 -6.00 7.85
CA GLU A 96 -3.98 -6.92 8.94
C GLU A 96 -5.14 -7.21 9.89
N GLN A 97 -6.11 -6.31 10.06
CA GLN A 97 -7.28 -6.53 10.93
C GLN A 97 -8.24 -7.59 10.37
N TRP A 98 -8.17 -7.87 9.07
CA TRP A 98 -8.95 -8.92 8.42
C TRP A 98 -8.36 -10.32 8.62
N GLU A 99 -7.03 -10.44 8.62
CA GLU A 99 -6.30 -11.71 8.65
C GLU A 99 -5.02 -11.62 9.52
N PRO A 100 -5.13 -11.33 10.85
CA PRO A 100 -3.98 -10.92 11.67
C PRO A 100 -2.87 -11.98 11.74
N GLU A 101 -3.21 -13.25 11.96
CA GLU A 101 -2.26 -14.36 11.97
C GLU A 101 -1.46 -14.53 10.65
N ILE A 102 -2.00 -14.04 9.53
CA ILE A 102 -1.49 -14.31 8.18
C ILE A 102 -0.80 -13.08 7.58
N ARG A 103 -1.42 -11.90 7.67
CA ARG A 103 -0.98 -10.68 6.97
C ARG A 103 -0.11 -9.77 7.79
N GLY A 104 -0.16 -9.92 9.10
CA GLY A 104 0.69 -9.16 9.99
C GLY A 104 0.06 -9.06 11.37
N PRO A 105 0.85 -9.12 12.43
CA PRO A 105 0.33 -8.82 13.75
C PRO A 105 -0.21 -7.39 13.80
N ILE A 106 -1.21 -7.21 14.66
CA ILE A 106 -1.69 -5.88 15.03
C ILE A 106 -0.55 -5.10 15.70
N SER A 107 -0.42 -3.83 15.34
CA SER A 107 0.62 -2.89 15.77
C SER A 107 0.05 -1.49 15.97
N PHE A 108 0.84 -0.54 16.50
CA PHE A 108 0.36 0.84 16.69
C PHE A 108 0.08 1.52 15.35
N GLU A 109 0.81 1.12 14.30
CA GLU A 109 0.60 1.53 12.92
C GLU A 109 -0.68 0.97 12.28
N THR A 110 -1.34 -0.01 12.90
CA THR A 110 -2.70 -0.43 12.52
C THR A 110 -3.69 0.72 12.70
N ASP A 111 -3.56 1.49 13.78
CA ASP A 111 -4.42 2.66 14.04
C ASP A 111 -4.20 3.79 13.01
N SER A 112 -3.00 3.91 12.42
CA SER A 112 -2.72 4.92 11.38
C SER A 112 -3.64 4.76 10.14
N TRP A 113 -3.99 3.52 9.78
CA TRP A 113 -4.93 3.25 8.67
C TRP A 113 -6.36 3.69 9.02
N GLY A 114 -6.87 3.31 10.19
CA GLY A 114 -8.21 3.69 10.66
C GLY A 114 -8.36 5.20 10.87
N PHE A 115 -7.31 5.87 11.35
CA PHE A 115 -7.20 7.32 11.36
C PHE A 115 -7.32 7.89 9.94
N GLY A 116 -6.52 7.40 8.99
CA GLY A 116 -6.56 7.84 7.59
C GLY A 116 -7.94 7.70 6.95
N CYS A 117 -8.60 6.54 7.13
CA CYS A 117 -9.98 6.32 6.68
C CYS A 117 -10.95 7.37 7.26
N SER A 118 -10.83 7.66 8.56
CA SER A 118 -11.68 8.64 9.24
C SER A 118 -11.46 10.08 8.74
N ILE A 119 -10.20 10.47 8.49
CA ILE A 119 -9.90 11.78 7.89
C ILE A 119 -10.49 11.90 6.48
N VAL A 120 -10.34 10.86 5.64
CA VAL A 120 -10.91 10.84 4.28
C VAL A 120 -12.43 10.96 4.31
N GLU A 121 -13.11 10.27 5.22
CA GLU A 121 -14.56 10.39 5.40
C GLU A 121 -14.95 11.82 5.83
N MET A 122 -14.25 12.41 6.79
CA MET A 122 -14.50 13.80 7.23
C MET A 122 -14.32 14.84 6.12
N LEU A 123 -13.31 14.67 5.27
CA LEU A 123 -13.03 15.57 4.13
C LEU A 123 -14.05 15.44 3.00
N THR A 124 -14.50 14.22 2.71
CA THR A 124 -15.32 13.92 1.52
C THR A 124 -16.82 13.83 1.82
N GLY A 125 -17.19 13.51 3.06
CA GLY A 125 -18.54 13.09 3.44
C GLY A 125 -18.90 11.68 2.96
N ILE A 126 -17.93 10.91 2.45
CA ILE A 126 -18.14 9.60 1.84
C ILE A 126 -17.39 8.54 2.63
N LEU A 127 -18.13 7.57 3.18
CA LEU A 127 -17.59 6.40 3.86
C LEU A 127 -16.66 5.61 2.91
N PRO A 128 -15.44 5.20 3.33
CA PRO A 128 -14.58 4.35 2.51
C PRO A 128 -15.30 3.06 2.12
N TRP A 129 -15.23 2.68 0.84
CA TRP A 129 -15.96 1.54 0.27
C TRP A 129 -17.48 1.57 0.51
N SER A 130 -18.09 2.77 0.54
CA SER A 130 -19.55 2.94 0.66
C SER A 130 -20.33 2.10 -0.34
N GLY A 131 -21.44 1.51 0.12
CA GLY A 131 -22.30 0.64 -0.69
C GLY A 131 -21.74 -0.76 -0.99
N LYS A 132 -20.58 -1.12 -0.42
CA LYS A 132 -19.99 -2.47 -0.55
C LYS A 132 -20.40 -3.40 0.58
N SER A 133 -20.62 -4.66 0.24
CA SER A 133 -20.74 -5.75 1.21
C SER A 133 -19.40 -6.04 1.90
N VAL A 134 -19.42 -6.74 3.03
CA VAL A 134 -18.20 -7.06 3.80
C VAL A 134 -17.24 -7.95 3.01
N ASP A 135 -17.75 -8.91 2.24
CA ASP A 135 -16.95 -9.76 1.35
C ASP A 135 -16.35 -8.97 0.16
N GLU A 136 -17.10 -8.01 -0.41
CA GLU A 136 -16.52 -7.08 -1.39
C GLU A 136 -15.42 -6.23 -0.76
N MET A 137 -15.61 -5.65 0.42
CA MET A 137 -14.58 -4.86 1.11
C MET A 137 -13.32 -5.68 1.37
N TYR A 138 -13.46 -6.92 1.88
CA TYR A 138 -12.35 -7.86 2.00
C TYR A 138 -11.66 -8.10 0.64
N LYS A 139 -12.41 -8.33 -0.45
CA LYS A 139 -11.81 -8.50 -1.78
C LYS A 139 -11.07 -7.26 -2.29
N LEU A 140 -11.60 -6.05 -2.06
CA LEU A 140 -10.96 -4.80 -2.49
C LEU A 140 -9.69 -4.51 -1.69
N VAL A 141 -9.77 -4.53 -0.36
CA VAL A 141 -8.63 -4.28 0.53
C VAL A 141 -7.62 -5.42 0.46
N VAL A 142 -8.04 -6.63 0.77
CA VAL A 142 -7.13 -7.75 1.08
C VAL A 142 -6.61 -8.46 -0.18
N LYS A 143 -7.43 -8.57 -1.25
CA LYS A 143 -7.03 -9.26 -2.50
C LYS A 143 -6.58 -8.33 -3.63
N LYS A 144 -7.12 -7.12 -3.73
CA LYS A 144 -6.78 -6.14 -4.79
C LYS A 144 -5.85 -5.01 -4.32
N GLU A 145 -5.55 -4.92 -3.03
CA GLU A 145 -4.74 -3.87 -2.41
C GLU A 145 -5.27 -2.44 -2.70
N GLU A 146 -6.60 -2.29 -2.79
CA GLU A 146 -7.24 -1.00 -3.05
C GLU A 146 -7.04 -0.06 -1.85
N LYS A 147 -6.67 1.20 -2.12
CA LYS A 147 -6.51 2.25 -1.11
C LYS A 147 -7.69 3.24 -1.18
N PRO A 148 -8.14 3.83 -0.06
CA PRO A 148 -9.12 4.91 -0.07
C PRO A 148 -8.66 6.10 -0.93
N HIS A 149 -9.62 6.77 -1.59
CA HIS A 149 -9.32 7.94 -2.41
C HIS A 149 -9.11 9.19 -1.55
N ILE A 150 -7.89 9.74 -1.58
CA ILE A 150 -7.55 11.01 -0.94
C ILE A 150 -7.98 12.17 -1.87
N PRO A 151 -8.77 13.14 -1.38
CA PRO A 151 -9.15 14.30 -2.18
C PRO A 151 -7.96 15.23 -2.42
N SER A 152 -7.93 15.90 -3.58
CA SER A 152 -6.89 16.86 -3.93
C SER A 152 -7.07 18.23 -3.26
N GLY A 153 -6.00 19.02 -3.20
CA GLY A 153 -6.01 20.38 -2.64
C GLY A 153 -5.84 20.45 -1.12
N LEU A 154 -5.31 19.37 -0.51
CA LEU A 154 -4.91 19.36 0.90
C LEU A 154 -3.55 20.06 1.08
N PRO A 155 -3.22 20.54 2.30
CA PRO A 155 -1.86 20.93 2.65
C PRO A 155 -0.89 19.76 2.38
N PRO A 156 0.28 19.97 1.72
CA PRO A 156 1.15 18.87 1.31
C PRO A 156 1.60 17.93 2.44
N ALA A 157 1.82 18.47 3.65
CA ALA A 157 2.14 17.66 4.83
C ALA A 157 1.02 16.68 5.19
N VAL A 158 -0.24 17.11 5.10
CA VAL A 158 -1.44 16.31 5.39
C VAL A 158 -1.69 15.28 4.28
N GLU A 159 -1.52 15.65 3.01
CA GLU A 159 -1.59 14.72 1.89
C GLU A 159 -0.54 13.59 2.05
N ASN A 160 0.71 13.95 2.38
CA ASN A 160 1.80 13.00 2.56
C ASN A 160 1.57 12.02 3.73
N VAL A 161 1.06 12.46 4.89
CA VAL A 161 0.72 11.50 5.97
C VAL A 161 -0.45 10.60 5.59
N LEU A 162 -1.48 11.10 4.91
CA LEU A 162 -2.62 10.28 4.48
C LEU A 162 -2.21 9.22 3.45
N ILE A 163 -1.33 9.56 2.50
CA ILE A 163 -0.74 8.59 1.58
C ILE A 163 0.02 7.50 2.36
N GLY A 164 0.81 7.92 3.37
CA GLY A 164 1.55 7.01 4.26
C GLY A 164 0.65 6.11 5.09
N CYS A 165 -0.48 6.60 5.61
CA CYS A 165 -1.44 5.83 6.40
C CYS A 165 -1.99 4.61 5.64
N PHE A 166 -2.08 4.69 4.31
CA PHE A 166 -2.59 3.62 3.44
C PHE A 166 -1.48 2.72 2.85
N GLU A 167 -0.28 2.68 3.43
CA GLU A 167 0.72 1.67 3.09
C GLU A 167 0.31 0.27 3.61
N TYR A 168 0.43 -0.75 2.76
CA TYR A 168 0.00 -2.13 3.08
C TYR A 168 0.94 -2.81 4.07
N ASP A 169 2.24 -2.58 3.93
CA ASP A 169 3.24 -2.93 4.94
C ASP A 169 3.23 -1.84 6.02
N PHE A 170 2.58 -2.15 7.14
CA PHE A 170 2.29 -1.20 8.22
C PHE A 170 3.55 -0.55 8.80
N ARG A 171 4.73 -1.18 8.67
CA ARG A 171 6.01 -0.59 9.08
C ARG A 171 6.29 0.73 8.37
N SER A 172 5.80 0.95 7.14
CA SER A 172 5.99 2.21 6.40
C SER A 172 4.88 3.25 6.62
N ARG A 173 3.89 2.97 7.46
CA ARG A 173 2.91 3.97 7.90
C ARG A 173 3.54 4.91 8.93
N PRO A 174 3.13 6.19 8.96
CA PRO A 174 3.56 7.16 9.96
C PRO A 174 3.09 6.75 11.36
N ILE A 175 3.87 7.13 12.38
CA ILE A 175 3.43 7.05 13.78
C ILE A 175 2.53 8.25 14.12
N MET A 176 1.81 8.19 15.25
CA MET A 176 0.90 9.27 15.63
C MET A 176 1.60 10.61 15.88
N ALA A 177 2.88 10.61 16.26
CA ALA A 177 3.70 11.82 16.39
C ALA A 177 3.91 12.54 15.04
N ASP A 178 4.16 11.78 13.96
CA ASP A 178 4.31 12.29 12.59
C ASP A 178 3.02 12.93 12.08
N ILE A 179 1.90 12.21 12.26
CA ILE A 179 0.56 12.65 11.91
C ILE A 179 0.23 13.94 12.68
N LEU A 180 0.47 13.96 13.98
CA LEU A 180 0.25 15.12 14.84
C LEU A 180 1.05 16.34 14.39
N HIS A 181 2.32 16.15 13.98
CA HIS A 181 3.16 17.22 13.47
C HIS A 181 2.64 17.79 12.14
N ALA A 182 2.28 16.93 11.18
CA ALA A 182 1.73 17.33 9.88
C ALA A 182 0.41 18.10 10.01
N PHE A 183 -0.47 17.70 10.94
CA PHE A 183 -1.74 18.37 11.19
C PHE A 183 -1.54 19.71 11.93
N LYS A 184 -0.69 19.77 12.97
CA LYS A 184 -0.39 21.02 13.71
C LYS A 184 0.28 22.08 12.83
N SER A 185 1.27 21.70 12.02
CA SER A 185 1.94 22.65 11.10
C SER A 185 0.95 23.22 10.07
N SER A 186 0.04 22.38 9.56
CA SER A 186 -0.99 22.79 8.60
C SER A 186 -2.09 23.67 9.21
N GLN A 187 -2.46 23.48 10.48
CA GLN A 187 -3.37 24.40 11.18
C GLN A 187 -2.79 25.82 11.24
N ASN A 188 -1.54 25.95 11.67
CA ASN A 188 -0.88 27.25 11.84
C ASN A 188 -0.83 28.04 10.52
N ALA A 189 -0.56 27.37 9.40
CA ALA A 189 -0.59 27.98 8.07
C ALA A 189 -1.99 28.49 7.67
N VAL A 190 -3.07 27.75 7.99
CA VAL A 190 -4.45 28.16 7.68
C VAL A 190 -4.94 29.33 8.55
N TYR A 191 -4.39 29.52 9.75
CA TYR A 191 -4.70 30.67 10.59
C TYR A 191 -3.87 31.92 10.25
N GLN A 192 -2.73 31.77 9.59
CA GLN A 192 -1.88 32.90 9.16
C GLN A 192 -2.28 33.44 7.77
N ASP A 193 -2.70 32.57 6.85
CA ASP A 193 -3.14 32.97 5.51
C ASP A 193 -4.68 33.00 5.42
N GLY A 194 -5.24 34.21 5.40
CA GLY A 194 -6.67 34.45 5.60
C GLY A 194 -7.57 33.82 4.53
N GLY A 195 -8.21 32.70 4.87
CA GLY A 195 -9.35 32.14 4.12
C GLY A 195 -8.98 31.48 2.79
N TRP A 196 -8.58 30.21 2.83
CA TRP A 196 -8.28 29.39 1.65
C TRP A 196 -9.45 29.29 0.66
N MET A 197 -9.39 30.06 -0.44
CA MET A 197 -10.35 30.00 -1.55
C MET A 197 -9.83 29.19 -2.76
N GLY A 198 -9.94 27.86 -2.68
CA GLY A 198 -9.92 26.99 -3.85
C GLY A 198 -8.58 26.87 -4.62
N PRO A 199 -8.57 26.08 -5.71
CA PRO A 199 -7.33 25.70 -6.40
C PRO A 199 -6.86 26.78 -7.39
N GLY A 200 -6.16 27.79 -6.87
CA GLY A 200 -5.62 28.92 -7.63
C GLY A 200 -4.10 29.04 -7.57
N SER A 201 -3.40 28.20 -8.36
CA SER A 201 -1.99 28.38 -8.77
C SER A 201 -0.91 28.62 -7.67
N ARG A 202 -0.18 27.55 -7.31
CA ARG A 202 1.28 27.69 -7.11
C ARG A 202 2.04 26.39 -7.41
N MET A 203 3.32 26.57 -7.71
CA MET A 203 4.23 25.66 -8.42
C MET A 203 4.10 24.17 -8.09
N ILE A 204 4.14 23.36 -9.15
CA ILE A 204 4.46 21.93 -9.09
C ILE A 204 5.84 21.80 -8.45
N ARG A 205 5.90 21.46 -7.16
CA ARG A 205 7.07 20.76 -6.61
C ARG A 205 7.04 19.39 -7.27
N GLU A 206 8.15 18.98 -7.88
CA GLU A 206 8.20 17.71 -8.59
C GLU A 206 7.72 16.58 -7.67
N LYS A 207 6.94 15.65 -8.24
CA LYS A 207 6.70 14.35 -7.58
C LYS A 207 8.07 13.82 -7.14
N PRO A 208 8.26 13.38 -5.89
CA PRO A 208 9.45 12.63 -5.55
C PRO A 208 9.46 11.37 -6.40
N GLY A 209 10.24 11.40 -7.48
CA GLY A 209 10.50 10.27 -8.37
C GLY A 209 11.45 9.31 -7.66
N GLY A 210 10.98 8.74 -6.55
CA GLY A 210 11.76 7.92 -5.64
C GLY A 210 10.95 6.72 -5.20
N SER A 211 11.32 5.55 -5.73
CA SER A 211 11.13 4.31 -4.98
C SER A 211 12.11 4.36 -3.82
N GLY A 212 11.68 4.90 -2.68
CA GLY A 212 12.54 5.15 -1.53
C GLY A 212 11.74 5.77 -0.39
N TYR A 213 11.80 5.11 0.77
CA TYR A 213 11.28 5.46 2.09
C TYR A 213 10.41 6.72 2.23
N THR A 214 9.17 6.55 2.69
CA THR A 214 8.38 7.66 3.27
C THR A 214 9.18 8.30 4.41
N GLU A 215 9.21 9.64 4.47
CA GLU A 215 9.95 10.42 5.49
C GLU A 215 9.61 9.97 6.93
N TRP A 216 8.39 9.48 7.14
CA TRP A 216 7.86 8.96 8.39
C TRP A 216 8.45 7.62 8.84
N PHE A 217 8.94 6.79 7.91
CA PHE A 217 9.65 5.55 8.28
C PHE A 217 10.95 5.85 9.04
N LEU A 218 11.48 7.07 8.87
CA LEU A 218 12.77 7.51 9.39
C LEU A 218 12.64 8.04 10.82
N ALA A 219 11.47 8.58 11.17
CA ALA A 219 11.15 9.05 12.52
C ALA A 219 11.09 7.92 13.56
N LYS A 220 11.00 6.65 13.14
CA LYS A 220 10.99 5.50 14.07
C LYS A 220 12.36 5.24 14.70
N ASP A 221 13.43 5.41 13.93
CA ASP A 221 14.81 5.20 14.38
C ASP A 221 15.49 6.55 14.72
N HIS A 222 15.16 7.12 15.88
CA HIS A 222 15.85 8.32 16.39
C HIS A 222 17.33 8.03 16.70
N LEU A 223 18.19 8.26 15.71
CA LEU A 223 19.64 8.08 15.79
C LEU A 223 20.28 9.05 16.79
N GLN A 224 21.23 8.53 17.55
CA GLN A 224 22.03 9.22 18.56
C GLN A 224 23.52 9.04 18.28
N VAL A 225 24.35 9.98 18.74
CA VAL A 225 25.82 9.83 18.67
C VAL A 225 26.23 8.60 19.49
N GLY A 226 27.02 7.71 18.89
CA GLY A 226 27.41 6.42 19.45
C GLY A 226 26.54 5.25 18.98
N ASP A 227 25.38 5.47 18.33
CA ASP A 227 24.62 4.36 17.72
C ASP A 227 25.44 3.71 16.61
N MET A 228 25.37 2.38 16.53
CA MET A 228 25.83 1.62 15.37
C MET A 228 24.75 1.63 14.29
N VAL A 229 25.15 1.83 13.05
CA VAL A 229 24.26 1.92 11.88
C VAL A 229 24.84 1.17 10.68
N ARG A 230 23.97 0.77 9.77
CA ARG A 230 24.35 0.23 8.46
C ARG A 230 23.38 0.70 7.37
N SER A 231 23.74 0.48 6.11
CA SER A 231 22.85 0.79 4.99
C SER A 231 21.59 -0.09 5.01
N ARG A 232 20.45 0.56 4.81
CA ARG A 232 19.13 -0.05 4.83
C ARG A 232 18.87 -0.88 3.56
N LYS A 233 18.36 -2.10 3.75
CA LYS A 233 18.06 -3.04 2.65
C LYS A 233 16.79 -2.61 1.90
N SER A 234 16.81 -2.63 0.57
CA SER A 234 15.64 -2.24 -0.25
C SER A 234 14.46 -3.21 -0.09
N ARG A 235 13.23 -2.68 -0.21
CA ARG A 235 11.98 -3.41 0.06
C ARG A 235 11.80 -4.58 -0.93
N GLY A 236 11.98 -5.80 -0.43
CA GLY A 236 11.83 -7.03 -1.23
C GLY A 236 13.02 -7.35 -2.14
N SER A 237 14.07 -6.52 -2.14
CA SER A 237 15.36 -6.77 -2.80
C SER A 237 16.38 -7.28 -1.79
N CYS A 238 17.19 -8.24 -2.19
CA CYS A 238 18.33 -8.71 -1.39
C CYS A 238 19.57 -7.82 -1.55
N ASN A 239 19.52 -6.81 -2.44
CA ASN A 239 20.64 -5.93 -2.78
C ASN A 239 20.36 -4.50 -2.28
N PRO A 240 21.38 -3.78 -1.77
CA PRO A 240 21.28 -2.35 -1.48
C PRO A 240 21.12 -1.54 -2.79
N GLU A 241 20.36 -0.45 -2.74
CA GLU A 241 20.15 0.46 -3.89
C GLU A 241 21.10 1.67 -3.90
N ASN A 242 21.70 2.00 -2.74
CA ASN A 242 22.57 3.15 -2.53
C ASN A 242 23.96 2.70 -2.06
N MET A 243 24.85 3.67 -1.77
CA MET A 243 26.15 3.41 -1.14
C MET A 243 26.00 2.45 0.05
N ASP A 244 26.75 1.36 0.02
CA ASP A 244 26.72 0.34 1.06
C ASP A 244 27.62 0.80 2.22
N VAL A 245 27.01 1.18 3.33
CA VAL A 245 27.66 1.41 4.62
C VAL A 245 27.56 0.06 5.34
N PRO A 246 28.62 -0.78 5.32
CA PRO A 246 28.53 -2.16 5.80
C PRO A 246 28.17 -2.20 7.28
N GLU A 247 28.96 -1.52 8.12
CA GLU A 247 28.64 -1.11 9.49
C GLU A 247 29.45 0.17 9.81
N GLY A 248 28.90 1.07 10.61
CA GLY A 248 29.55 2.30 11.05
C GLY A 248 28.95 2.85 12.35
N THR A 249 29.60 3.87 12.92
CA THR A 249 29.14 4.53 14.16
C THR A 249 28.76 5.98 13.87
N VAL A 250 27.60 6.42 14.36
CA VAL A 250 27.19 7.82 14.29
C VAL A 250 28.10 8.67 15.18
N VAL A 251 28.83 9.62 14.60
CA VAL A 251 29.77 10.51 15.30
C VAL A 251 29.30 11.95 15.40
N GLY A 252 28.27 12.33 14.65
CA GLY A 252 27.66 13.66 14.68
C GLY A 252 26.27 13.68 14.06
N LEU A 253 25.44 14.63 14.51
CA LEU A 253 24.08 14.84 14.05
C LEU A 253 24.00 16.27 13.51
N GLU A 254 23.61 16.45 12.24
CA GLU A 254 23.38 17.79 11.68
C GLU A 254 21.89 18.13 11.89
N ARG A 255 21.59 18.94 12.92
CA ARG A 255 20.21 19.29 13.33
C ARG A 255 19.84 20.77 13.21
N ASP A 256 20.78 21.64 12.80
CA ASP A 256 20.68 23.10 12.95
C ASP A 256 20.57 23.89 11.62
N THR A 257 20.18 23.24 10.51
CA THR A 257 19.79 23.95 9.27
C THR A 257 18.59 23.27 8.63
N ASP A 258 17.78 24.02 7.85
CA ASP A 258 16.52 23.58 7.19
C ASP A 258 16.68 22.46 6.12
N GLN A 259 17.75 21.66 6.21
CA GLN A 259 18.01 20.43 5.47
C GLN A 259 18.04 19.25 6.44
N ASP A 260 16.94 19.08 7.19
CA ASP A 260 16.74 17.97 8.13
C ASP A 260 17.06 16.62 7.50
N GLY A 261 17.85 15.81 8.20
CA GLY A 261 18.02 14.39 7.88
C GLY A 261 19.42 13.92 7.51
N PHE A 262 20.50 14.65 7.81
CA PHE A 262 21.87 14.14 7.63
C PHE A 262 22.59 13.81 8.95
N VAL A 263 23.40 12.75 8.93
CA VAL A 263 24.26 12.33 10.04
C VAL A 263 25.66 12.02 9.54
N LEU A 264 26.65 12.21 10.42
CA LEU A 264 28.04 11.86 10.16
C LEU A 264 28.31 10.46 10.70
N VAL A 265 28.70 9.54 9.82
CA VAL A 265 28.96 8.13 10.14
C VAL A 265 30.45 7.83 9.93
N ARG A 266 31.12 7.33 10.97
CA ARG A 266 32.47 6.78 10.87
C ARG A 266 32.40 5.31 10.50
N VAL A 267 32.97 4.96 9.35
CA VAL A 267 33.03 3.59 8.83
C VAL A 267 34.46 3.05 8.99
N HIS A 268 34.61 1.78 9.34
CA HIS A 268 35.94 1.18 9.49
C HIS A 268 36.70 1.18 8.13
N GLY A 269 37.95 1.62 8.14
CA GLY A 269 38.78 1.74 6.92
C GLY A 269 38.61 3.04 6.13
N ILE A 270 37.69 3.94 6.52
CA ILE A 270 37.54 5.27 5.91
C ILE A 270 37.95 6.31 6.96
N HIS A 271 38.90 7.17 6.59
CA HIS A 271 39.56 8.08 7.53
C HIS A 271 38.62 9.18 8.04
N ASP A 272 37.84 9.77 7.13
CA ASP A 272 36.96 10.89 7.41
C ASP A 272 35.49 10.42 7.52
N PRO A 273 34.67 10.96 8.44
CA PRO A 273 33.27 10.58 8.56
C PRO A 273 32.47 10.89 7.29
N ILE A 274 31.64 9.94 6.86
CA ILE A 274 30.77 10.09 5.69
C ILE A 274 29.49 10.81 6.13
N ARG A 275 29.09 11.84 5.38
CA ARG A 275 27.78 12.49 5.52
C ARG A 275 26.73 11.65 4.80
N VAL A 276 25.83 11.03 5.55
CA VAL A 276 24.81 10.10 5.05
C VAL A 276 23.43 10.58 5.46
N HIS A 277 22.45 10.43 4.58
CA HIS A 277 21.07 10.78 4.89
C HIS A 277 20.46 9.70 5.81
N VAL A 278 19.76 10.09 6.88
CA VAL A 278 19.12 9.20 7.85
C VAL A 278 18.18 8.21 7.16
N SER A 279 17.58 8.58 6.03
CA SER A 279 16.70 7.67 5.27
C SER A 279 17.37 6.39 4.79
N THR A 280 18.68 6.43 4.51
CA THR A 280 19.40 5.28 3.96
C THR A 280 20.02 4.41 5.04
N LEU A 281 19.83 4.74 6.32
CA LEU A 281 20.40 4.05 7.47
C LEU A 281 19.34 3.33 8.30
N GLU A 282 19.77 2.29 8.99
CA GLU A 282 19.03 1.59 10.05
C GLU A 282 19.93 1.40 11.27
N ARG A 283 19.38 1.49 12.48
CA ARG A 283 20.13 1.26 13.73
C ARG A 283 20.39 -0.24 13.89
N VAL A 284 21.64 -0.59 14.17
CA VAL A 284 22.07 -1.94 14.54
C VAL A 284 22.25 -2.01 16.05
N THR A 285 21.59 -2.97 16.69
CA THR A 285 21.74 -3.27 18.13
C THR A 285 22.02 -4.75 18.28
N PHE A 286 23.12 -5.12 18.95
CA PHE A 286 23.57 -6.53 19.08
C PHE A 286 23.69 -7.30 17.75
N GLY A 287 24.04 -6.61 16.65
CA GLY A 287 24.14 -7.20 15.30
C GLY A 287 22.80 -7.37 14.56
N LEU A 288 21.69 -6.89 15.14
CA LEU A 288 20.34 -6.97 14.57
C LEU A 288 19.80 -5.58 14.23
N ALA A 289 18.99 -5.47 13.17
CA ALA A 289 18.23 -4.26 12.86
C ALA A 289 16.76 -4.59 12.52
N ALA A 290 15.89 -3.57 12.53
CA ALA A 290 14.52 -3.69 12.06
C ALA A 290 14.51 -4.14 10.57
N GLY A 291 13.67 -5.12 10.24
CA GLY A 291 13.61 -5.76 8.93
C GLY A 291 14.48 -7.01 8.77
N ASP A 292 15.38 -7.32 9.72
CA ASP A 292 16.12 -8.59 9.68
C ASP A 292 15.21 -9.79 9.94
N TRP A 293 15.58 -10.90 9.29
CA TRP A 293 14.88 -12.18 9.40
C TRP A 293 15.50 -13.00 10.54
N VAL A 294 14.68 -13.42 11.49
CA VAL A 294 15.10 -14.16 12.67
C VAL A 294 14.41 -15.52 12.77
N ARG A 295 15.07 -16.45 13.45
CA ARG A 295 14.51 -17.73 13.89
C ARG A 295 14.57 -17.84 15.41
N LEU A 296 13.48 -18.25 16.05
CA LEU A 296 13.45 -18.59 17.47
C LEU A 296 14.32 -19.82 17.74
N LYS A 297 15.12 -19.79 18.81
CA LYS A 297 15.94 -20.93 19.24
C LYS A 297 15.10 -22.06 19.84
N THR A 298 14.00 -21.73 20.49
CA THR A 298 13.03 -22.66 21.04
C THR A 298 11.82 -22.74 20.12
N GLU A 299 11.60 -23.90 19.49
CA GLU A 299 10.48 -24.10 18.57
C GLU A 299 9.21 -24.53 19.32
N ASP A 300 8.15 -23.73 19.15
CA ASP A 300 6.76 -24.07 19.43
C ASP A 300 6.10 -24.54 18.10
N ARG A 301 5.01 -25.33 18.18
CA ARG A 301 4.29 -25.83 16.98
C ARG A 301 3.08 -24.99 16.58
N LYS A 302 2.78 -23.90 17.28
CA LYS A 302 1.61 -23.05 17.05
C LYS A 302 1.91 -22.01 15.98
N HIS A 303 2.98 -21.23 16.17
CA HIS A 303 3.41 -20.20 15.21
C HIS A 303 4.56 -20.69 14.32
N SER A 304 4.99 -19.90 13.33
CA SER A 304 6.22 -20.21 12.58
C SER A 304 7.44 -20.03 13.51
N PRO A 305 8.51 -20.83 13.38
CA PRO A 305 9.76 -20.55 14.07
C PRO A 305 10.55 -19.40 13.42
N VAL A 306 10.11 -18.87 12.26
CA VAL A 306 10.76 -17.77 11.53
C VAL A 306 9.86 -16.54 11.54
N GLY A 307 10.46 -15.37 11.76
CA GLY A 307 9.80 -14.08 11.73
C GLY A 307 10.71 -12.96 11.24
N VAL A 308 10.20 -11.74 11.28
CA VAL A 308 10.90 -10.51 10.89
C VAL A 308 10.93 -9.56 12.07
N ILE A 309 12.07 -8.92 12.35
CA ILE A 309 12.17 -7.89 13.39
C ILE A 309 11.42 -6.64 12.94
N HIS A 310 10.59 -6.07 13.81
CA HIS A 310 9.87 -4.82 13.59
C HIS A 310 10.51 -3.66 14.33
N SER A 311 10.96 -3.90 15.57
CA SER A 311 11.78 -2.96 16.33
C SER A 311 12.79 -3.70 17.21
N ILE A 312 13.89 -3.01 17.50
CA ILE A 312 14.86 -3.42 18.52
C ILE A 312 15.28 -2.18 19.30
N THR A 313 15.09 -2.19 20.61
CA THR A 313 15.46 -1.09 21.52
C THR A 313 16.90 -1.26 22.02
N ARG A 314 17.49 -0.18 22.57
CA ARG A 314 18.92 -0.15 22.95
C ARG A 314 19.28 -1.10 24.09
N ASP A 315 18.31 -1.53 24.89
CA ASP A 315 18.41 -2.57 25.93
C ASP A 315 18.39 -4.01 25.38
N GLY A 316 18.09 -4.19 24.09
CA GLY A 316 17.99 -5.49 23.45
C GLY A 316 16.61 -6.14 23.53
N THR A 317 15.58 -5.42 23.95
CA THR A 317 14.18 -5.86 23.77
C THR A 317 13.84 -5.79 22.27
N VAL A 318 13.17 -6.82 21.75
CA VAL A 318 12.81 -6.95 20.34
C VAL A 318 11.32 -7.18 20.16
N ALA A 319 10.74 -6.54 19.14
CA ALA A 319 9.42 -6.85 18.63
C ALA A 319 9.57 -7.62 17.30
N VAL A 320 8.97 -8.81 17.21
CA VAL A 320 9.12 -9.70 16.05
C VAL A 320 7.74 -10.11 15.53
N ALA A 321 7.49 -9.90 14.24
CA ALA A 321 6.29 -10.39 13.58
C ALA A 321 6.51 -11.83 13.11
N VAL A 322 5.59 -12.71 13.49
CA VAL A 322 5.66 -14.15 13.25
C VAL A 322 4.31 -14.63 12.71
N ILE A 323 4.34 -15.56 11.75
CA ILE A 323 3.11 -16.16 11.18
C ILE A 323 2.40 -17.00 12.26
N GLY A 324 1.10 -16.80 12.44
CA GLY A 324 0.31 -17.49 13.46
C GLY A 324 0.19 -16.74 14.80
N LEU A 325 0.70 -15.50 14.90
CA LEU A 325 0.45 -14.61 16.04
C LEU A 325 -0.39 -13.40 15.60
N GLU A 326 -1.40 -13.05 16.39
CA GLU A 326 -2.25 -11.87 16.13
C GLU A 326 -1.59 -10.55 16.58
N THR A 327 -0.52 -10.59 17.39
CA THR A 327 0.25 -9.43 17.87
C THR A 327 1.75 -9.69 17.74
N LEU A 328 2.56 -8.62 17.83
CA LEU A 328 4.01 -8.72 17.79
C LEU A 328 4.50 -9.57 18.97
N TRP A 329 5.36 -10.54 18.69
CA TRP A 329 6.07 -11.26 19.74
C TRP A 329 7.06 -10.30 20.39
N MET A 330 7.10 -10.27 21.72
CA MET A 330 7.96 -9.39 22.51
C MET A 330 8.86 -10.22 23.43
N GLY A 331 10.16 -9.88 23.48
CA GLY A 331 11.14 -10.56 24.32
C GLY A 331 12.56 -10.08 24.04
N ASN A 332 13.57 -10.92 24.30
CA ASN A 332 14.97 -10.50 24.21
C ASN A 332 15.67 -10.97 22.94
N TYR A 333 16.58 -10.15 22.40
CA TYR A 333 17.38 -10.48 21.20
C TYR A 333 18.10 -11.83 21.29
N SER A 334 18.50 -12.25 22.49
CA SER A 334 19.23 -13.50 22.73
C SER A 334 18.40 -14.77 22.49
N GLU A 335 17.07 -14.67 22.40
CA GLU A 335 16.16 -15.80 22.09
C GLU A 335 16.16 -16.16 20.60
N PHE A 336 16.71 -15.29 19.75
CA PHE A 336 16.78 -15.48 18.30
C PHE A 336 18.18 -15.82 17.78
N GLN A 337 18.19 -16.34 16.56
CA GLN A 337 19.33 -16.40 15.66
C GLN A 337 18.96 -15.82 14.30
N MET A 338 19.95 -15.36 13.54
CA MET A 338 19.71 -14.90 12.16
C MET A 338 19.15 -16.02 11.28
N ALA A 339 18.15 -15.68 10.47
CA ALA A 339 17.56 -16.54 9.45
C ALA A 339 17.85 -15.96 8.06
N LYS A 340 17.83 -16.82 7.05
CA LYS A 340 18.05 -16.39 5.66
C LYS A 340 16.82 -15.62 5.16
N PRO A 341 16.97 -14.38 4.65
CA PRO A 341 15.86 -13.63 4.09
C PRO A 341 15.41 -14.22 2.74
N TYR A 342 14.13 -14.08 2.45
CA TYR A 342 13.54 -14.34 1.13
C TYR A 342 13.21 -13.02 0.44
N CYS A 343 13.44 -12.95 -0.87
CA CYS A 343 13.29 -11.75 -1.68
C CYS A 343 12.33 -11.98 -2.85
N VAL A 344 11.66 -10.91 -3.28
CA VAL A 344 10.66 -10.97 -4.36
C VAL A 344 11.34 -11.43 -5.66
N GLY A 345 10.62 -12.26 -6.41
CA GLY A 345 11.10 -12.81 -7.67
C GLY A 345 11.94 -14.10 -7.54
N GLN A 346 12.39 -14.48 -6.34
CA GLN A 346 13.04 -15.77 -6.09
C GLN A 346 12.07 -16.95 -6.31
N PHE A 347 12.63 -18.11 -6.66
CA PHE A 347 11.87 -19.36 -6.83
C PHE A 347 11.99 -20.25 -5.59
N ILE A 348 10.86 -20.78 -5.15
CA ILE A 348 10.76 -21.63 -3.96
C ILE A 348 9.87 -22.86 -4.18
N ARG A 349 10.09 -23.86 -3.35
CA ARG A 349 9.32 -25.12 -3.25
C ARG A 349 9.22 -25.48 -1.76
N LEU A 350 8.15 -26.16 -1.34
CA LEU A 350 8.13 -26.83 -0.04
C LEU A 350 9.26 -27.88 0.05
N LYS A 351 9.90 -27.97 1.22
CA LYS A 351 10.93 -28.98 1.49
C LYS A 351 10.37 -30.40 1.37
N SER A 352 11.21 -31.36 1.00
CA SER A 352 10.81 -32.76 0.82
C SER A 352 10.30 -33.45 2.08
N ASN A 353 10.67 -32.95 3.26
CA ASN A 353 10.23 -33.45 4.56
C ASN A 353 8.92 -32.80 5.08
N VAL A 354 8.33 -31.85 4.34
CA VAL A 354 7.05 -31.21 4.71
C VAL A 354 5.90 -32.00 4.06
N PHE A 355 5.18 -32.74 4.91
CA PHE A 355 4.05 -33.57 4.50
C PHE A 355 2.68 -32.87 4.67
N SER A 356 2.56 -32.02 5.71
CA SER A 356 1.37 -31.23 6.04
C SER A 356 1.81 -29.77 6.21
N PRO A 357 1.88 -28.99 5.12
CA PRO A 357 2.29 -27.58 5.19
C PRO A 357 1.24 -26.72 5.91
N ARG A 358 1.67 -25.59 6.51
CA ARG A 358 0.77 -24.61 7.14
C ARG A 358 -0.24 -24.01 6.17
N PHE A 359 0.14 -23.86 4.91
CA PHE A 359 -0.70 -23.31 3.85
C PHE A 359 -0.82 -24.30 2.68
N ASP A 360 -1.97 -24.29 2.02
CA ASP A 360 -2.22 -25.11 0.82
C ASP A 360 -1.16 -24.86 -0.26
N TRP A 361 -0.59 -25.95 -0.78
CA TRP A 361 0.45 -25.87 -1.80
C TRP A 361 0.19 -26.83 -2.96
N PRO A 362 0.33 -26.38 -4.22
CA PRO A 362 0.05 -27.24 -5.37
C PRO A 362 1.10 -28.33 -5.59
N ARG A 363 0.64 -29.53 -5.98
CA ARG A 363 1.47 -30.67 -6.42
C ARG A 363 1.50 -30.81 -7.95
N LYS A 364 2.59 -31.35 -8.47
CA LYS A 364 2.75 -31.75 -9.87
C LYS A 364 2.10 -33.11 -10.12
N ARG A 365 1.83 -33.46 -11.39
CA ARG A 365 1.61 -34.86 -11.79
C ARG A 365 2.90 -35.63 -11.50
N GLY A 366 2.84 -36.62 -10.61
CA GLY A 366 4.02 -37.28 -10.02
C GLY A 366 4.21 -37.02 -8.51
N GLY A 367 3.36 -36.23 -7.86
CA GLY A 367 3.30 -36.11 -6.40
C GLY A 367 4.26 -35.08 -5.78
N GLU A 368 5.32 -34.67 -6.48
CA GLU A 368 6.21 -33.59 -6.05
C GLU A 368 5.48 -32.27 -5.80
N TRP A 369 5.95 -31.49 -4.82
CA TRP A 369 5.56 -30.09 -4.65
C TRP A 369 5.95 -29.24 -5.87
N ALA A 370 5.04 -28.36 -6.31
CA ALA A 370 5.31 -27.45 -7.40
C ALA A 370 6.28 -26.33 -6.98
N THR A 371 7.06 -25.82 -7.94
CA THR A 371 7.93 -24.65 -7.76
C THR A 371 7.17 -23.40 -8.17
N GLY A 372 7.10 -22.42 -7.27
CA GLY A 372 6.47 -21.12 -7.47
C GLY A 372 7.49 -19.98 -7.41
N ARG A 373 7.05 -18.78 -7.80
CA ARG A 373 7.85 -17.54 -7.72
C ARG A 373 7.24 -16.63 -6.65
N ILE A 374 8.07 -16.14 -5.72
CA ILE A 374 7.64 -15.16 -4.72
C ILE A 374 7.22 -13.88 -5.45
N CYS A 375 6.00 -13.42 -5.22
CA CYS A 375 5.50 -12.15 -5.74
C CYS A 375 5.40 -11.05 -4.67
N GLN A 376 5.32 -11.42 -3.39
CA GLN A 376 5.25 -10.49 -2.27
C GLN A 376 5.82 -11.16 -1.01
N VAL A 377 6.37 -10.36 -0.12
CA VAL A 377 6.75 -10.73 1.24
C VAL A 377 5.92 -9.87 2.18
N LEU A 378 5.13 -10.50 3.06
CA LEU A 378 4.28 -9.81 4.03
C LEU A 378 5.10 -9.38 5.27
N PRO A 379 4.63 -8.41 6.07
CA PRO A 379 5.39 -7.88 7.20
C PRO A 379 5.82 -8.90 8.27
N ASN A 380 5.13 -10.04 8.38
CA ASN A 380 5.48 -11.16 9.27
C ASN A 380 6.37 -12.25 8.62
N GLY A 381 6.90 -12.00 7.42
CA GLY A 381 7.71 -12.95 6.65
C GLY A 381 6.90 -13.98 5.84
N CYS A 382 5.56 -13.95 5.90
CA CYS A 382 4.72 -14.82 5.07
C CYS A 382 4.93 -14.50 3.58
N LEU A 383 5.08 -15.56 2.76
CA LEU A 383 5.44 -15.44 1.36
C LEU A 383 4.21 -15.62 0.48
N ALA A 384 3.86 -14.63 -0.36
CA ALA A 384 2.86 -14.81 -1.40
C ALA A 384 3.54 -15.28 -2.70
N VAL A 385 3.01 -16.36 -3.30
CA VAL A 385 3.69 -17.14 -4.33
C VAL A 385 2.77 -17.43 -5.50
N LYS A 386 3.21 -17.06 -6.71
CA LYS A 386 2.48 -17.35 -7.96
C LYS A 386 3.11 -18.53 -8.71
N PHE A 387 2.28 -19.36 -9.33
CA PHE A 387 2.70 -20.54 -10.10
C PHE A 387 2.49 -20.31 -11.60
N PRO A 388 3.46 -19.69 -12.30
CA PRO A 388 3.35 -19.46 -13.73
C PRO A 388 3.22 -20.78 -14.50
N GLY A 389 2.36 -20.77 -15.53
CA GLY A 389 1.99 -21.93 -16.33
C GLY A 389 0.79 -22.74 -15.82
N ARG A 390 0.08 -22.30 -14.77
CA ARG A 390 -1.20 -22.88 -14.35
C ARG A 390 -2.35 -21.96 -14.78
N LEU A 391 -3.19 -22.42 -15.70
CA LEU A 391 -4.45 -21.76 -16.06
C LEU A 391 -5.44 -21.98 -14.92
N THR A 392 -5.76 -20.93 -14.16
CA THR A 392 -6.89 -20.92 -13.24
C THR A 392 -8.09 -20.29 -13.93
N PHE A 393 -9.21 -20.99 -13.98
CA PHE A 393 -10.46 -20.54 -14.62
C PHE A 393 -11.28 -19.55 -13.76
N SER A 394 -10.72 -19.12 -12.61
CA SER A 394 -11.27 -18.08 -11.74
C SER A 394 -10.47 -16.79 -11.95
N ASP A 395 -11.18 -15.66 -11.95
CA ASP A 395 -10.62 -14.29 -12.00
C ASP A 395 -9.87 -13.91 -10.70
N GLU A 396 -9.78 -14.84 -9.76
CA GLU A 396 -8.92 -14.71 -8.58
C GLU A 396 -7.44 -14.87 -8.95
N THR A 397 -6.69 -13.80 -8.66
CA THR A 397 -5.22 -13.75 -8.59
C THR A 397 -4.68 -14.69 -7.52
N SER A 398 -4.72 -16.01 -7.78
CA SER A 398 -4.34 -17.08 -6.86
C SER A 398 -2.83 -17.16 -6.60
N SER A 399 -2.32 -16.17 -5.87
CA SER A 399 -1.13 -16.32 -5.05
C SER A 399 -1.45 -17.25 -3.88
N PHE A 400 -0.65 -18.30 -3.71
CA PHE A 400 -0.68 -19.15 -2.54
C PHE A 400 0.26 -18.59 -1.48
N LEU A 401 0.00 -18.90 -0.22
CA LEU A 401 0.85 -18.50 0.90
C LEU A 401 1.90 -19.57 1.18
N ALA A 402 3.01 -19.19 1.80
CA ALA A 402 4.06 -20.09 2.24
C ALA A 402 4.66 -19.62 3.57
N ASP A 403 4.85 -20.57 4.48
CA ASP A 403 5.67 -20.39 5.68
C ASP A 403 7.16 -20.49 5.27
N PRO A 404 7.99 -19.45 5.53
CA PRO A 404 9.41 -19.48 5.21
C PRO A 404 10.18 -20.59 5.95
N ALA A 405 9.66 -21.14 7.05
CA ALA A 405 10.23 -22.30 7.71
C ALA A 405 10.06 -23.60 6.92
N GLU A 406 9.04 -23.69 6.05
CA GLU A 406 8.67 -24.91 5.31
C GLU A 406 9.24 -24.96 3.88
N VAL A 407 9.68 -23.82 3.34
CA VAL A 407 10.16 -23.70 1.95
C VAL A 407 11.69 -23.66 1.81
N GLU A 408 12.17 -24.09 0.66
CA GLU A 408 13.57 -24.01 0.23
C GLU A 408 13.69 -23.20 -1.07
N LEU A 409 14.83 -22.53 -1.24
CA LEU A 409 15.17 -21.82 -2.48
C LEU A 409 15.55 -22.82 -3.56
N VAL A 410 14.94 -22.68 -4.74
CA VAL A 410 15.27 -23.49 -5.91
C VAL A 410 16.18 -22.69 -6.82
N SER A 411 17.46 -23.05 -6.86
CA SER A 411 18.42 -22.49 -7.82
C SER A 411 18.44 -23.32 -9.12
N PHE A 412 18.97 -22.74 -10.19
CA PHE A 412 19.18 -23.43 -11.48
C PHE A 412 19.96 -24.75 -11.32
N ASN A 413 20.94 -24.78 -10.42
CA ASN A 413 21.76 -25.97 -10.13
C ASN A 413 21.00 -27.05 -9.34
N THR A 414 19.90 -26.68 -8.66
CA THR A 414 19.12 -27.57 -7.79
C THR A 414 17.92 -28.20 -8.50
N CYS A 415 17.56 -27.74 -9.71
CA CYS A 415 16.40 -28.26 -10.45
C CYS A 415 16.65 -28.35 -11.97
N PRO A 416 17.01 -29.54 -12.50
CA PRO A 416 17.27 -29.77 -13.94
C PRO A 416 16.11 -29.54 -14.91
N GLY A 417 14.94 -29.08 -14.43
CA GLY A 417 13.76 -28.78 -15.23
C GLY A 417 13.36 -27.30 -15.30
N MET A 418 13.97 -26.40 -14.49
CA MET A 418 13.60 -24.98 -14.49
C MET A 418 13.90 -24.30 -15.83
N VAL A 419 15.08 -24.52 -16.40
CA VAL A 419 15.47 -23.93 -17.69
C VAL A 419 14.46 -24.29 -18.78
N LYS A 420 14.11 -25.59 -18.93
CA LYS A 420 13.10 -26.05 -19.90
C LYS A 420 11.70 -25.47 -19.64
N LYS A 421 11.26 -25.37 -18.38
CA LYS A 421 9.93 -24.82 -18.06
C LYS A 421 9.83 -23.31 -18.39
N TYR A 422 10.92 -22.55 -18.21
CA TYR A 422 10.91 -21.10 -18.34
C TYR A 422 11.43 -20.56 -19.68
N GLN A 423 12.32 -21.26 -20.41
CA GLN A 423 12.60 -20.94 -21.82
C GLN A 423 11.31 -20.94 -22.63
N HIS A 424 10.47 -21.98 -22.47
CA HIS A 424 9.17 -22.01 -23.14
C HIS A 424 8.22 -20.86 -22.76
N LEU A 425 8.41 -20.16 -21.62
CA LEU A 425 7.63 -18.99 -21.25
C LEU A 425 8.18 -17.71 -21.87
N GLU A 426 9.50 -17.54 -21.96
CA GLU A 426 10.11 -16.46 -22.74
C GLU A 426 9.77 -16.61 -24.23
N ASP A 427 9.91 -17.81 -24.78
CA ASP A 427 9.47 -18.15 -26.14
C ASP A 427 7.97 -17.87 -26.34
N PHE A 428 7.11 -18.18 -25.35
CA PHE A 428 5.68 -17.83 -25.40
C PHE A 428 5.47 -16.32 -25.44
N HIS A 429 6.20 -15.54 -24.63
CA HIS A 429 6.07 -14.08 -24.61
C HIS A 429 6.52 -13.43 -25.92
N TRP A 430 7.55 -13.96 -26.58
CA TRP A 430 8.02 -13.49 -27.89
C TRP A 430 7.17 -13.97 -29.07
N THR A 431 6.52 -15.14 -28.98
CA THR A 431 5.66 -15.65 -30.06
C THR A 431 4.21 -15.17 -29.97
N VAL A 432 3.62 -15.16 -28.77
CA VAL A 432 2.18 -14.92 -28.58
C VAL A 432 1.80 -13.44 -28.66
N ARG A 433 2.69 -12.50 -28.29
CA ARG A 433 2.42 -11.06 -28.48
C ARG A 433 2.28 -10.69 -29.96
N PRO A 434 3.24 -11.02 -30.85
CA PRO A 434 3.06 -10.84 -32.30
C PRO A 434 1.85 -11.61 -32.84
N LEU A 435 1.60 -12.84 -32.37
CA LEU A 435 0.48 -13.64 -32.86
C LEU A 435 -0.90 -13.06 -32.47
N LEU A 436 -1.06 -12.55 -31.24
CA LEU A 436 -2.29 -11.87 -30.81
C LEU A 436 -2.50 -10.53 -31.53
N ILE A 437 -1.43 -9.77 -31.76
CA ILE A 437 -1.49 -8.55 -32.59
C ILE A 437 -1.88 -8.91 -34.03
N ALA A 438 -1.29 -9.96 -34.60
CA ALA A 438 -1.62 -10.44 -35.95
C ALA A 438 -3.05 -10.99 -36.05
N LEU A 439 -3.53 -11.74 -35.05
CA LEU A 439 -4.93 -12.21 -34.99
C LEU A 439 -5.91 -11.04 -34.82
N GLY A 440 -5.60 -10.07 -33.96
CA GLY A 440 -6.37 -8.83 -33.81
C GLY A 440 -6.48 -8.07 -35.13
N LEU A 441 -5.35 -7.88 -35.82
CA LEU A 441 -5.29 -7.30 -37.17
C LEU A 441 -6.05 -8.14 -38.21
N PHE A 442 -5.97 -9.47 -38.17
CA PHE A 442 -6.74 -10.33 -39.08
C PHE A 442 -8.24 -10.27 -38.82
N THR A 443 -8.68 -10.15 -37.57
CA THR A 443 -10.10 -9.99 -37.23
C THR A 443 -10.63 -8.63 -37.66
N SER A 444 -9.88 -7.53 -37.45
CA SER A 444 -10.28 -6.21 -37.93
C SER A 444 -10.26 -6.12 -39.46
N MET A 445 -9.29 -6.75 -40.13
CA MET A 445 -9.22 -6.82 -41.59
C MET A 445 -10.36 -7.64 -42.19
N LYS A 446 -10.77 -8.76 -41.56
CA LYS A 446 -11.96 -9.52 -41.98
C LYS A 446 -13.27 -8.75 -41.79
N PHE A 447 -13.41 -7.99 -40.70
CA PHE A 447 -14.57 -7.10 -40.52
C PHE A 447 -14.59 -5.96 -41.54
N GLY A 448 -13.45 -5.30 -41.80
CA GLY A 448 -13.33 -4.27 -42.83
C GLY A 448 -13.66 -4.77 -44.24
N LEU A 449 -13.21 -5.98 -44.60
CA LEU A 449 -13.48 -6.60 -45.90
C LEU A 449 -14.94 -7.04 -46.09
N PHE A 450 -15.70 -7.29 -45.01
CA PHE A 450 -17.13 -7.61 -45.10
C PHE A 450 -18.02 -6.37 -45.26
N VAL A 451 -17.64 -5.23 -44.70
CA VAL A 451 -18.38 -3.96 -44.86
C VAL A 451 -18.06 -3.28 -46.21
N GLY A 452 -16.83 -3.41 -46.71
CA GLY A 452 -16.37 -2.75 -47.94
C GLY A 452 -16.79 -3.38 -49.28
N ARG A 453 -17.74 -4.32 -49.32
CA ARG A 453 -18.02 -5.14 -50.52
C ARG A 453 -19.46 -5.09 -51.07
N LYS A 454 -20.07 -3.89 -51.08
CA LYS A 454 -21.18 -3.54 -51.98
C LYS A 454 -20.93 -2.18 -52.63
N ILE A 455 -21.32 -2.06 -53.91
CA ILE A 455 -21.02 -0.95 -54.85
C ILE A 455 -19.52 -0.90 -55.26
N GLY A 456 -19.15 -0.92 -56.54
CA GLY A 456 -19.96 -1.03 -57.75
C GLY A 456 -19.31 -0.36 -58.96
N ARG A 457 -18.40 -1.07 -59.64
CA ARG A 457 -17.87 -0.86 -61.02
C ARG A 457 -18.32 0.41 -61.80
N SER A 458 -17.36 1.16 -62.35
CA SER A 458 -17.30 1.39 -63.83
C SER A 458 -15.98 1.97 -64.37
N LYS A 459 -15.49 1.38 -65.48
CA LYS A 459 -14.69 1.92 -66.62
C LYS A 459 -13.37 2.71 -66.43
N ASN A 460 -12.26 1.97 -66.52
CA ASN A 460 -11.23 1.98 -67.59
C ASN A 460 -10.68 3.29 -68.24
N LYS A 461 -9.35 3.47 -68.05
CA LYS A 461 -8.24 3.58 -69.06
C LYS A 461 -7.91 4.88 -69.84
N LYS A 462 -6.63 5.29 -69.66
CA LYS A 462 -5.69 6.04 -70.56
C LYS A 462 -6.06 7.51 -70.86
N GLY A 463 -5.13 8.48 -70.97
CA GLY A 463 -3.66 8.49 -70.89
C GLY A 463 -3.13 9.87 -70.42
N PRO A 464 -1.81 10.16 -70.48
CA PRO A 464 -1.19 11.24 -69.68
C PRO A 464 -0.94 12.57 -70.42
N ASN A 465 -0.99 13.72 -69.71
CA ASN A 465 0.09 14.71 -69.58
C ASN A 465 -0.36 16.12 -69.11
N HIS A 466 0.53 16.75 -68.30
CA HIS A 466 0.83 18.20 -68.15
C HIS A 466 -0.21 19.28 -67.79
N ALA A 467 0.30 20.24 -66.99
CA ALA A 467 0.00 21.69 -66.94
C ALA A 467 -1.41 22.12 -66.45
N VAL A 468 -1.57 22.75 -65.28
CA VAL A 468 -1.24 24.14 -64.87
C VAL A 468 -2.41 25.13 -65.07
N GLN A 469 -2.58 25.99 -64.06
CA GLN A 469 -3.37 27.24 -63.98
C GLN A 469 -4.90 27.23 -63.71
N ASN A 470 -5.22 27.85 -62.56
CA ASN A 470 -6.17 28.95 -62.36
C ASN A 470 -7.54 28.91 -63.06
N GLY A 471 -8.59 28.78 -62.25
CA GLY A 471 -9.09 29.94 -61.51
C GLY A 471 -10.40 30.57 -62.02
N GLN A 472 -11.25 30.93 -61.04
CA GLN A 472 -12.36 31.89 -61.15
C GLN A 472 -13.49 31.46 -62.11
N ASN A 473 -14.76 31.79 -61.94
CA ASN A 473 -15.56 32.46 -60.92
C ASN A 473 -17.00 32.33 -61.45
N ALA A 474 -18.00 32.39 -60.56
CA ALA A 474 -19.26 33.10 -60.81
C ALA A 474 -20.20 32.52 -61.92
N ASP A 475 -21.49 32.87 -62.01
CA ASP A 475 -22.32 33.74 -61.16
C ASP A 475 -23.79 33.29 -61.20
N GLY A 476 -24.62 33.92 -60.35
CA GLY A 476 -26.08 33.99 -60.52
C GLY A 476 -26.89 32.96 -59.70
N SER A 477 -27.77 33.35 -58.77
CA SER A 477 -28.98 34.18 -58.90
C SER A 477 -30.07 33.50 -59.77
N THR A 478 -31.34 33.38 -59.38
CA THR A 478 -32.11 34.19 -58.41
C THR A 478 -33.45 33.50 -58.07
N ALA A 479 -34.05 33.86 -56.93
CA ALA A 479 -35.49 33.73 -56.58
C ALA A 479 -36.12 32.31 -56.51
N GLY A 480 -37.07 32.02 -55.62
CA GLY A 480 -37.61 32.80 -54.49
C GLY A 480 -38.95 32.21 -53.99
N ASN A 481 -39.30 32.42 -52.71
CA ASN A 481 -40.62 32.14 -52.07
C ASN A 481 -41.14 30.68 -52.12
N THR A 482 -41.91 30.12 -51.18
CA THR A 482 -42.55 30.56 -49.92
C THR A 482 -42.82 29.26 -49.12
N ALA A 483 -42.37 29.13 -47.86
CA ALA A 483 -43.16 29.30 -46.63
C ALA A 483 -43.93 28.05 -46.11
N TRP A 484 -44.07 28.01 -44.78
CA TRP A 484 -44.88 27.12 -43.91
C TRP A 484 -44.37 25.70 -43.54
N ARG A 485 -44.50 25.43 -42.22
CA ARG A 485 -44.17 24.22 -41.43
C ARG A 485 -45.49 23.47 -41.07
N PRO A 486 -45.57 22.52 -40.11
CA PRO A 486 -44.62 21.51 -39.57
C PRO A 486 -45.19 20.11 -39.98
N PRO A 487 -45.45 19.08 -39.13
CA PRO A 487 -44.86 18.54 -37.88
C PRO A 487 -44.37 17.06 -38.10
N LYS A 488 -44.18 16.12 -37.15
CA LYS A 488 -44.35 16.04 -35.67
C LYS A 488 -43.34 15.02 -35.07
N VAL A 489 -43.24 14.96 -33.74
CA VAL A 489 -42.41 14.00 -32.96
C VAL A 489 -43.27 12.85 -32.41
N THR A 490 -42.71 11.65 -32.28
CA THR A 490 -43.11 10.67 -31.23
C THR A 490 -41.91 9.89 -30.70
N ASN A 491 -41.63 10.02 -29.40
CA ASN A 491 -40.89 9.04 -28.60
C ASN A 491 -41.82 7.87 -28.24
N ILE A 492 -41.27 6.74 -27.81
CA ILE A 492 -41.76 5.99 -26.63
C ILE A 492 -40.67 5.02 -26.12
N PHE A 493 -40.43 5.07 -24.82
CA PHE A 493 -39.77 4.04 -24.02
C PHE A 493 -40.84 3.16 -23.37
N ARG A 494 -40.50 1.92 -23.03
CA ARG A 494 -40.73 1.43 -21.66
C ARG A 494 -39.67 0.41 -21.27
#